data_AF-A0A832H1K6-F1
#
_entry.id   AF-A0A832H1K6-F1
#
_cell.length_a   1.000
_cell.length_b   1.000
_cell.length_c   1.000
_cell.angle_alpha   90.00
_cell.angle_beta   90.00
_cell.angle_gamma   90.00
#
_symmetry.space_group_name_H-M   'P 1'
#
loop_
_entity.id
_entity.type
_entity.pdbx_description
1 polymer ?
#
loop_
_entity_poly.entity_id
_entity_poly.type
_entity_poly.pdbx_seq_one_letter_code
_entity_poly.pdbx_strand_id
1 'polypeptide(L)' 'LRQHLQAAGSKHNLRILFPPLKFCTDNAAMIACAAADHFNHGHTSSLTLGALSRMPISDVMQLYQ' A
#
# COMPACT_ATOMS: atom_id res chain seq x y z
N LEU A 1 -5.83 -13.17 -15.24
CA LEU A 1 -4.80 -12.92 -14.21
C LEU A 1 -5.02 -13.67 -12.89
N ARG A 2 -6.10 -13.43 -12.10
CA ARG A 2 -6.29 -14.05 -10.76
C ARG A 2 -6.18 -15.59 -10.76
N GLN A 3 -6.85 -16.27 -11.69
CA GLN A 3 -6.75 -17.72 -11.85
C GLN A 3 -5.32 -18.19 -12.15
N HIS A 4 -4.56 -17.43 -12.95
CA HIS A 4 -3.17 -17.76 -13.28
C HIS A 4 -2.26 -17.61 -12.06
N LEU A 5 -2.44 -16.55 -11.26
CA LEU A 5 -1.71 -16.36 -10.01
C LEU A 5 -2.03 -17.43 -8.97
N GLN A 6 -3.31 -17.85 -8.87
CA GLN A 6 -3.70 -18.98 -8.01
C GLN A 6 -3.02 -20.29 -8.44
N ALA A 7 -3.05 -20.61 -9.74
CA ALA A 7 -2.40 -21.81 -10.25
C ALA A 7 -0.87 -21.79 -10.03
N ALA A 8 -0.22 -20.64 -10.20
CA ALA A 8 1.19 -20.47 -9.91
C ALA A 8 1.50 -20.62 -8.41
N GLY A 9 0.70 -19.99 -7.54
CA GLY A 9 0.85 -20.10 -6.08
C GLY A 9 0.76 -21.54 -5.58
N SER A 10 -0.21 -22.32 -6.09
CA SER A 10 -0.37 -23.74 -5.73
C SER A 10 0.87 -24.57 -6.08
N LYS A 11 1.55 -24.31 -7.20
CA LYS A 11 2.79 -25.02 -7.58
C LYS A 11 3.94 -24.78 -6.61
N HIS A 12 3.94 -23.64 -5.92
CA HIS A 12 4.97 -23.24 -4.97
C HIS A 12 4.51 -23.36 -3.50
N ASN A 13 3.36 -23.98 -3.24
CA ASN A 13 2.76 -24.06 -1.90
C ASN A 13 2.58 -22.68 -1.23
N LEU A 14 2.23 -21.66 -2.02
CA LEU A 14 2.01 -20.29 -1.56
C LEU A 14 0.51 -19.99 -1.43
N ARG A 15 0.12 -19.31 -0.35
CA ARG A 15 -1.22 -18.77 -0.17
C ARG A 15 -1.38 -17.48 -0.98
N ILE A 16 -2.36 -17.45 -1.88
CA ILE A 16 -2.70 -16.27 -2.67
C ILE A 16 -3.90 -15.55 -2.04
N LEU A 17 -3.77 -14.24 -1.83
CA LEU A 17 -4.80 -13.38 -1.27
C LEU A 17 -5.23 -12.34 -2.31
N PHE A 18 -6.54 -12.13 -2.44
CA PHE A 18 -7.09 -11.04 -3.25
C PHE A 18 -8.00 -10.19 -2.37
N PRO A 19 -7.86 -8.84 -2.40
CA PRO A 19 -8.81 -7.98 -1.72
C PRO A 19 -10.19 -8.05 -2.40
N PRO A 20 -11.27 -7.67 -1.69
CA PRO A 20 -12.56 -7.41 -2.31
C PRO A 20 -12.44 -6.49 -3.53
N LEU A 21 -13.24 -6.72 -4.57
CA LEU A 21 -13.11 -6.01 -5.85
C LEU A 21 -13.20 -4.48 -5.70
N LYS A 22 -14.03 -3.98 -4.79
CA LYS A 22 -14.17 -2.55 -4.48
C LYS A 22 -12.89 -1.87 -3.98
N PHE A 23 -11.89 -2.63 -3.56
CA PHE A 23 -10.60 -2.13 -3.09
C PHE A 23 -9.45 -2.41 -4.06
N CYS A 24 -9.73 -2.94 -5.26
CA CYS A 24 -8.70 -3.27 -6.26
C CYS A 24 -8.27 -2.06 -7.11
N THR A 25 -9.09 -1.01 -7.19
CA THR A 25 -8.77 0.25 -7.86
C THR A 25 -8.32 1.30 -6.85
N ASP A 26 -7.75 2.40 -7.33
CA ASP A 26 -7.39 3.53 -6.47
C ASP A 26 -8.59 3.99 -5.64
N ASN A 27 -8.39 4.10 -4.33
CA ASN A 27 -9.43 4.49 -3.39
C ASN A 27 -8.83 5.18 -2.17
N ALA A 28 -9.59 6.06 -1.53
CA ALA A 28 -9.11 6.78 -0.34
C ALA A 28 -8.90 5.87 0.88
N ALA A 29 -9.54 4.70 0.93
CA ALA A 29 -9.41 3.80 2.07
C ALA A 29 -8.00 3.20 2.19
N MET A 30 -7.33 2.90 1.07
CA MET A 30 -5.95 2.41 1.09
C MET A 30 -4.97 3.48 1.59
N ILE A 31 -5.22 4.75 1.22
CA ILE A 31 -4.43 5.90 1.68
C ILE A 31 -4.60 6.09 3.19
N ALA A 32 -5.85 6.06 3.67
CA ALA A 32 -6.14 6.16 5.10
C ALA A 32 -5.56 5.00 5.92
N CYS A 33 -5.58 3.77 5.38
CA CYS A 33 -5.01 2.60 6.03
C CYS A 33 -3.50 2.75 6.24
N ALA A 34 -2.76 3.13 5.18
CA ALA A 34 -1.32 3.38 5.29
C ALA A 34 -1.01 4.54 6.26
N ALA A 35 -1.76 5.65 6.17
CA ALA A 35 -1.57 6.80 7.05
C ALA A 35 -1.84 6.46 8.54
N ALA A 36 -2.89 5.69 8.82
CA ALA A 36 -3.21 5.27 10.18
C ALA A 36 -2.11 4.37 10.77
N ASP A 37 -1.57 3.43 9.97
CA ASP A 37 -0.45 2.59 10.39
C ASP A 37 0.79 3.43 10.70
N HIS A 38 1.18 4.35 9.82
CA HIS A 38 2.30 5.26 10.05
C HIS A 38 2.10 6.13 11.30
N PHE A 39 0.91 6.72 11.47
CA PHE A 39 0.58 7.54 12.63
C PHE A 39 0.66 6.76 13.95
N ASN A 40 0.18 5.51 13.96
CA ASN A 40 0.28 4.63 15.13
C ASN A 40 1.73 4.30 15.53
N HIS A 41 2.66 4.39 14.57
CA HIS A 41 4.11 4.26 14.82
C HIS A 41 4.78 5.60 15.16
N GLY A 42 4.02 6.68 15.31
CA GLY A 42 4.54 8.02 15.63
C GLY A 42 5.07 8.80 14.42
N HIS A 43 4.96 8.25 13.21
CA HIS A 43 5.38 8.93 11.99
C HIS A 43 4.36 10.03 11.64
N THR A 44 4.82 11.28 11.60
CA THR A 44 3.98 12.43 11.27
C THR A 44 4.67 13.31 10.24
N SER A 45 3.90 14.17 9.55
CA SER A 45 4.44 15.08 8.54
C SER A 45 4.09 16.51 8.89
N SER A 46 4.91 17.47 8.44
CA SER A 46 4.56 18.89 8.52
C SER A 46 3.26 19.18 7.77
N LEU A 47 2.45 20.10 8.28
CA LEU A 47 1.26 20.62 7.57
C LEU A 47 1.61 21.36 6.27
N THR A 48 2.89 21.66 6.03
CA THR A 48 3.39 22.27 4.80
C THR A 48 3.94 21.25 3.79
N LEU A 49 3.66 19.96 3.96
CA LEU A 49 4.14 18.90 3.07
C LEU A 49 3.63 19.12 1.63
N GLY A 50 4.55 19.09 0.66
CA GLY A 50 4.25 19.17 -0.76
C GLY A 50 4.00 17.82 -1.42
N ALA A 51 3.60 17.84 -2.70
CA ALA A 51 3.44 16.62 -3.49
C ALA A 51 4.75 16.18 -4.16
N LEU A 52 5.03 14.88 -4.17
CA LEU A 52 6.20 14.28 -4.80
C LEU A 52 5.78 13.28 -5.89
N SER A 53 5.61 13.78 -7.12
CA SER A 53 5.00 13.03 -8.24
C SER A 53 5.83 11.85 -8.77
N ARG A 54 7.12 11.77 -8.41
CA ARG A 54 8.06 10.73 -8.86
C ARG A 54 8.77 10.04 -7.69
N MET A 55 8.16 10.02 -6.50
CA MET A 55 8.74 9.37 -5.32
C MET A 55 8.82 7.85 -5.50
N PRO A 56 10.01 7.24 -5.33
CA PRO A 56 10.12 5.79 -5.18
C PRO A 56 9.44 5.32 -3.88
N ILE A 57 8.81 4.13 -3.90
CA ILE A 57 8.18 3.59 -2.68
C ILE A 57 9.20 3.30 -1.57
N SER A 58 10.45 3.01 -1.92
CA SER A 58 11.56 2.85 -0.98
C SER A 58 11.86 4.12 -0.18
N ASP A 59 11.44 5.26 -0.70
CA ASP A 59 11.79 6.59 -0.18
C ASP A 59 10.62 7.19 0.62
N VAL A 60 9.56 6.42 0.86
CA VAL A 60 8.33 6.89 1.54
C VAL A 60 8.62 7.49 2.92
N MET A 61 9.65 7.02 3.62
CA MET A 61 10.01 7.53 4.94
C MET A 61 10.50 8.99 4.92
N GLN A 62 10.86 9.53 3.76
CA GLN A 62 11.18 10.96 3.60
C GLN A 62 9.97 11.87 3.81
N LEU A 63 8.74 11.32 3.80
CA LEU A 63 7.51 12.07 4.07
C LEU A 63 7.31 12.37 5.56
N TYR A 64 7.96 11.62 6.45
CA TYR A 64 7.71 11.65 7.88
C TYR A 64 8.90 12.24 8.66
N GLN A 65 8.61 12.87 9.80
CA GLN A 65 9.56 13.41 10.78
C GLN A 65 9.62 12.52 12.02
#